data_AF-A0A3M8DAP9-F1
#
_entry.id   AF-A0A3M8DAP9-F1
#
_cell.length_a   1.000
_cell.length_b   1.000
_cell.length_c   1.000
_cell.angle_alpha   90.00
_cell.angle_beta   90.00
_cell.angle_gamma   90.00
#
_symmetry.space_group_name_H-M   'P 1'
#
loop_
_entity.id
_entity.type
_entity.pdbx_description
1 polymer ?
#
loop_
_entity_poly.entity_id
_entity_poly.type
_entity_poly.pdbx_seq_one_letter_code
_entity_poly.pdbx_strand_id
1 'polypeptide(L)' 'MDQAEKDGWFRHVSEICQSKAEEFSFLGYENVTAKDIWECVSHAYKEIPPMHRLVNDVLSLKPNKYMNYLMIQMYKNS' A
#
# COMPACT_ATOMS: atom_id res chain seq x y z
N MET A 1 8.78 -11.65 -2.51
CA MET A 1 8.23 -11.16 -3.79
C MET A 1 9.30 -10.38 -4.51
N ASP A 2 9.64 -10.78 -5.71
CA ASP A 2 10.48 -9.96 -6.59
C ASP A 2 9.67 -8.78 -7.16
N GLN A 3 10.35 -7.89 -7.90
CA GLN A 3 9.71 -6.69 -8.43
C GLN A 3 8.69 -6.99 -9.54
N ALA A 4 8.97 -7.98 -10.40
CA ALA A 4 8.09 -8.32 -11.51
C ALA A 4 6.75 -8.89 -11.01
N GLU A 5 6.82 -9.70 -9.94
CA GLU A 5 5.65 -10.25 -9.27
C GLU A 5 4.80 -9.14 -8.64
N LYS A 6 5.45 -8.18 -7.95
CA LYS A 6 4.76 -7.01 -7.38
C LYS A 6 4.03 -6.18 -8.43
N ASP A 7 4.67 -5.93 -9.57
CA ASP A 7 4.09 -5.13 -10.65
C ASP A 7 2.89 -5.83 -11.29
N GLY A 8 2.95 -7.16 -11.44
CA GLY A 8 1.83 -7.96 -11.91
C GLY A 8 0.62 -7.86 -10.98
N TRP A 9 0.85 -7.99 -9.67
CA TRP A 9 -0.23 -7.91 -8.68
C TRP A 9 -0.80 -6.52 -8.51
N PHE A 10 0.04 -5.49 -8.62
CA PHE A 10 -0.43 -4.11 -8.55
C PHE A 10 -1.52 -3.81 -9.59
N ARG A 11 -1.41 -4.36 -10.81
CA ARG A 11 -2.44 -4.19 -11.85
C ARG A 11 -3.82 -4.72 -11.46
N HIS A 12 -3.88 -5.71 -10.56
CA HIS A 12 -5.14 -6.28 -10.10
C HIS A 12 -5.78 -5.47 -8.95
N VAL A 13 -5.00 -4.64 -8.26
CA VAL A 13 -5.47 -3.86 -7.11
C VAL A 13 -5.26 -2.36 -7.24
N SER A 14 -4.80 -1.87 -8.39
CA SER A 14 -4.50 -0.46 -8.60
C SER A 14 -5.71 0.44 -8.37
N GLU A 15 -6.90 0.01 -8.82
CA GLU A 15 -8.14 0.77 -8.65
C GLU A 15 -8.56 0.88 -7.18
N ILE A 16 -8.42 -0.19 -6.40
CA ILE A 16 -8.75 -0.16 -4.98
C ILE A 16 -7.70 0.60 -4.16
N CYS A 17 -6.43 0.52 -4.56
CA CYS A 17 -5.37 1.35 -3.99
C CYS A 17 -5.59 2.84 -4.30
N GLN A 18 -6.08 3.16 -5.51
CA GLN A 18 -6.43 4.53 -5.89
C GLN A 18 -7.59 5.06 -5.05
N SER A 19 -8.67 4.28 -4.88
CA SER A 19 -9.78 4.64 -4.01
C SER A 19 -9.34 4.86 -2.56
N LYS A 20 -8.41 4.05 -2.05
CA LYS A 20 -7.83 4.23 -0.71
C LYS A 20 -6.97 5.50 -0.61
N ALA A 21 -6.20 5.83 -1.65
CA ALA A 21 -5.42 7.06 -1.70
C ALA A 21 -6.32 8.31 -1.68
N GLU A 22 -7.44 8.27 -2.39
CA GLU A 22 -8.46 9.34 -2.35
C GLU A 22 -9.09 9.47 -0.96
N GLU A 23 -9.40 8.35 -0.29
CA GLU A 23 -9.84 8.36 1.11
C GLU A 23 -8.81 9.04 2.02
N PHE A 24 -7.52 8.74 1.84
CA PHE A 24 -6.44 9.38 2.60
C PHE A 24 -6.39 10.88 2.34
N SER A 25 -6.58 11.30 1.10
CA SER A 25 -6.67 12.73 0.75
C SER A 25 -7.84 13.41 1.46
N PHE A 26 -9.01 12.78 1.55
CA PHE A 26 -10.15 13.32 2.31
C PHE A 26 -9.89 13.43 3.82
N LEU A 27 -8.95 12.64 4.34
CA LEU A 27 -8.50 12.70 5.74
C LEU A 27 -7.34 13.69 5.96
N GLY A 28 -6.93 14.44 4.94
CA GLY A 28 -5.85 15.43 5.00
C GLY A 28 -4.45 14.89 4.72
N TYR A 29 -4.33 13.63 4.29
CA TYR A 29 -3.06 13.05 3.84
C TYR A 29 -2.90 13.26 2.34
N GLU A 30 -2.59 14.49 1.96
CA GLU A 30 -2.37 14.89 0.57
C GLU A 30 -1.13 14.21 -0.03
N ASN A 31 -1.11 14.05 -1.35
CA ASN A 31 -0.01 13.47 -2.14
C ASN A 31 0.26 11.96 -1.94
N VAL A 32 -0.61 11.24 -1.24
CA VAL A 32 -0.54 9.77 -1.21
C VAL A 32 -1.03 9.21 -2.55
N THR A 33 -0.25 8.35 -3.19
CA THR A 33 -0.60 7.72 -4.47
C THR A 33 -1.04 6.26 -4.29
N ALA A 34 -1.75 5.72 -5.28
CA ALA A 34 -2.07 4.28 -5.32
C ALA A 34 -0.83 3.39 -5.18
N LYS A 35 0.31 3.84 -5.72
CA LYS A 35 1.58 3.12 -5.64
C LYS A 35 2.12 3.11 -4.19
N ASP A 36 2.02 4.23 -3.48
CA ASP A 36 2.47 4.30 -2.08
C ASP A 36 1.62 3.39 -1.18
N ILE A 37 0.30 3.35 -1.40
CA ILE A 37 -0.60 2.41 -0.73
C ILE A 37 -0.16 0.97 -0.99
N TRP A 38 0.11 0.63 -2.26
CA TRP A 38 0.57 -0.70 -2.66
C TRP A 38 1.91 -1.07 -2.03
N GLU A 39 2.89 -0.17 -2.05
CA GLU A 39 4.21 -0.39 -1.47
C GLU A 39 4.09 -0.62 0.05
N CYS A 40 3.25 0.17 0.74
CA CYS A 40 2.97 0.00 2.16
C CYS A 40 2.35 -1.38 2.48
N VAL A 41 1.32 -1.80 1.73
CA VAL A 41 0.62 -3.07 1.99
C VAL A 41 1.51 -4.26 1.62
N SER A 42 2.11 -4.24 0.43
CA SER A 42 2.97 -5.32 -0.06
C SER A 42 4.25 -5.50 0.77
N HIS A 43 4.71 -4.46 1.49
CA HIS A 43 5.86 -4.58 2.41
C HIS A 43 5.62 -5.57 3.56
N ALA A 44 4.36 -5.81 3.93
CA ALA A 44 4.02 -6.76 4.99
C ALA A 44 4.15 -8.24 4.54
N TYR A 45 4.35 -8.48 3.25
CA TYR A 45 4.24 -9.80 2.64
C TYR A 45 5.59 -10.28 2.07
N LYS A 46 6.04 -11.45 2.54
CA LYS A 46 7.18 -12.15 1.93
C LYS A 46 6.77 -12.91 0.67
N GLU A 47 5.55 -13.45 0.69
CA GLU A 47 4.89 -14.21 -0.37
C GLU A 47 3.48 -13.67 -0.56
N ILE A 48 2.90 -13.96 -1.71
CA ILE A 48 1.61 -13.41 -2.09
C ILE A 48 0.48 -14.06 -1.30
N PRO A 49 -0.32 -13.25 -0.56
CA PRO A 49 -1.48 -13.78 0.13
C PRO A 49 -2.62 -14.06 -0.86
N PRO A 50 -3.65 -14.81 -0.43
CA PRO A 50 -4.90 -14.88 -1.17
C PRO A 50 -5.46 -13.47 -1.48
N MET A 51 -6.01 -13.29 -2.68
CA MET A 51 -6.48 -11.98 -3.17
C MET A 51 -7.45 -11.29 -2.20
N HIS A 52 -8.38 -12.03 -1.59
CA HIS A 52 -9.34 -11.46 -0.64
C HIS A 52 -8.65 -10.85 0.59
N ARG A 53 -7.52 -11.40 1.05
CA ARG A 53 -6.75 -10.83 2.16
C ARG A 53 -6.05 -9.54 1.72
N LEU A 54 -5.46 -9.54 0.52
CA LEU A 54 -4.81 -8.36 -0.04
C LEU A 54 -5.78 -7.19 -0.17
N VAL A 55 -6.97 -7.45 -0.73
CA VAL A 55 -8.08 -6.49 -0.84
C VAL A 55 -8.50 -5.98 0.55
N ASN A 56 -8.70 -6.88 1.51
CA ASN A 56 -9.03 -6.50 2.88
C ASN A 56 -7.97 -5.59 3.51
N ASP A 57 -6.69 -5.90 3.30
CA ASP A 57 -5.58 -5.14 3.87
C ASP A 57 -5.43 -3.75 3.26
N VAL A 58 -5.76 -3.59 1.96
CA VAL A 58 -5.87 -2.27 1.33
C VAL A 58 -7.03 -1.50 1.94
N LEU A 59 -8.24 -2.09 1.98
CA LEU A 59 -9.44 -1.41 2.46
C LEU A 59 -9.39 -1.06 3.95
N SER A 60 -8.72 -1.88 4.76
CA SER A 60 -8.56 -1.67 6.20
C SER A 60 -7.31 -0.86 6.57
N LEU A 61 -6.52 -0.41 5.58
CA LEU A 61 -5.33 0.39 5.82
C LEU A 61 -5.70 1.72 6.49
N LYS A 62 -5.08 1.99 7.63
CA LYS A 62 -5.26 3.23 8.40
C LYS A 62 -4.09 4.19 8.18
N PRO A 63 -4.32 5.51 8.19
CA PRO A 63 -3.25 6.48 8.00
C PRO A 63 -2.08 6.32 8.99
N ASN A 64 -2.34 6.04 10.27
CA ASN A 64 -1.27 5.80 11.26
C ASN A 64 -0.33 4.65 10.87
N LYS A 65 -0.86 3.57 10.28
CA LYS A 65 -0.04 2.44 9.82
C LYS A 65 0.84 2.86 8.64
N TYR A 66 0.29 3.63 7.71
CA TYR A 66 1.02 4.19 6.58
C TYR A 66 2.13 5.15 7.01
N MET A 67 1.86 6.07 7.94
CA MET A 67 2.87 7.00 8.48
C MET A 67 4.01 6.26 9.18
N ASN A 68 3.70 5.23 9.97
CA ASN A 68 4.71 4.38 10.59
C ASN A 68 5.58 3.66 9.54
N TYR A 69 4.95 3.16 8.46
CA TYR A 69 5.66 2.55 7.36
C TYR A 69 6.63 3.54 6.69
N LEU A 70 6.18 4.76 6.36
CA LEU A 70 7.01 5.80 5.76
C LEU A 70 8.22 6.15 6.63
N MET A 71 8.00 6.39 7.93
CA MET A 71 9.09 6.67 8.87
C MET A 71 10.16 5.57 8.84
N ILE A 72 9.75 4.30 8.89
CA ILE A 72 10.68 3.16 8.82
C ILE A 72 11.46 3.15 7.50
N GLN A 73 10.81 3.42 6.35
CA GLN A 73 11.52 3.47 5.07
C GLN A 73 12.55 4.60 5.01
N MET A 74 12.23 5.78 5.55
CA MET A 74 13.16 6.91 5.59
C MET A 74 14.43 6.59 6.38
N TYR A 75 14.29 5.92 7.55
CA TYR A 75 15.44 5.51 8.35
C TYR A 75 16.27 4.39 7.70
N LYS A 76 15.64 3.49 6.94
CA LYS A 76 16.35 2.42 6.22
C LYS A 76 17.12 2.92 4.99
N ASN A 77 16.69 4.05 4.44
CA ASN A 77 17.30 4.67 3.27
C ASN A 77 18.29 5.81 3.63
N SER A 78 18.65 5.90 4.92
CA SER A 78 19.72 6.74 5.48
C SER A 78 20.95 5.88 5.77
#